data_AF-A0A8H6HQW3-F1
#
_entry.id   AF-A0A8H6HQW3-F1
#
_cell.length_a   1.000
_cell.length_b   1.000
_cell.length_c   1.000
_cell.angle_alpha   90.00
_cell.angle_beta   90.00
_cell.angle_gamma   90.00
#
_symmetry.space_group_name_H-M   'P 1'
#
loop_
_entity.id
_entity.type
_entity.pdbx_description
1 polymer ?
#
loop_
_entity_poly.entity_id
_entity_poly.type
_entity_poly.pdbx_seq_one_letter_code
_entity_poly.pdbx_strand_id
1 'polypeptide(L)'
;FGGVTLIFFGDLCQYPPVGGTALWMPIASNKETRTISDKEIHKRLGRMAWKTVDTVIDFWEQYRMKDDPEYAEAVQRLRTRTCTLDDVDLFNSRV
;
A
#
# COMPACT_ATOMS: atom_id res chain seq x y z
N PHE A 1 -15.86 8.67 -11.16
CA PHE A 1 -14.88 9.67 -11.66
C PHE A 1 -15.36 10.37 -12.94
N GLY A 2 -16.63 10.81 -13.00
CA GLY A 2 -17.14 11.61 -14.12
C GLY A 2 -17.04 10.98 -15.52
N GLY A 3 -17.03 9.64 -15.62
CA GLY A 3 -16.86 8.95 -16.91
C GLY A 3 -15.42 8.86 -17.43
N VAL A 4 -14.42 9.28 -16.65
CA VAL A 4 -13.00 9.21 -17.02
C VAL A 4 -12.43 7.81 -16.69
N THR A 5 -11.68 7.25 -17.64
CA THR A 5 -10.88 6.03 -17.41
C THR A 5 -9.74 6.32 -16.45
N LEU A 6 -9.59 5.46 -15.45
CA LEU A 6 -8.53 5.60 -14.46
C LEU A 6 -7.62 4.40 -14.44
N ILE A 7 -6.33 4.68 -14.25
CA ILE A 7 -5.30 3.68 -14.02
C ILE A 7 -4.54 4.12 -12.77
N PHE A 8 -4.70 3.37 -11.69
CA PHE A 8 -3.89 3.52 -10.49
C PHE A 8 -2.72 2.53 -10.55
N PHE A 9 -1.53 2.98 -10.18
CA PHE A 9 -0.34 2.14 -10.10
C PHE A 9 0.44 2.48 -8.83
N GLY A 10 1.05 1.47 -8.23
CA GLY A 10 1.81 1.62 -7.00
C GLY A 10 1.89 0.31 -6.23
N ASP A 11 2.42 0.39 -5.01
CA ASP A 11 2.55 -0.74 -4.11
C ASP A 11 1.96 -0.39 -2.74
N LEU A 12 0.91 -1.11 -2.35
CA LEU A 12 0.19 -0.88 -1.10
C LEU A 12 0.98 -1.33 0.15
N CYS A 13 2.10 -2.03 -0.03
CA CYS A 13 3.03 -2.39 1.03
C CYS A 13 4.07 -1.31 1.35
N GLN A 14 4.10 -0.22 0.57
CA GLN A 14 4.98 0.92 0.83
C GLN A 14 4.36 1.89 1.86
N TYR A 15 4.95 3.08 2.00
CA TYR A 15 4.52 4.07 2.98
C TYR A 15 3.06 4.52 2.77
N PRO A 16 2.27 4.65 3.85
CA PRO A 16 0.97 5.28 3.79
C PRO A 16 1.11 6.79 3.49
N PRO A 17 0.03 7.46 3.05
CA PRO A 17 0.05 8.90 2.82
C PRO A 17 0.37 9.67 4.11
N VAL A 18 1.28 10.64 4.02
CA VAL A 18 1.68 11.50 5.15
C VAL A 18 0.48 12.32 5.63
N GLY A 19 0.14 12.21 6.92
CA GLY A 19 -0.98 12.95 7.54
C GLY A 19 -2.38 12.57 7.01
N GLY A 20 -2.46 11.51 6.20
CA GLY A 20 -3.67 11.02 5.56
C GLY A 20 -4.10 9.65 6.07
N THR A 21 -5.24 9.17 5.56
CA THR A 21 -5.69 7.80 5.77
C THR A 21 -5.60 7.08 4.43
N ALA A 22 -4.90 5.95 4.38
CA ALA A 22 -4.77 5.14 3.18
C ALA A 22 -6.15 4.65 2.69
N LEU A 23 -6.41 4.72 1.38
CA LEU A 23 -7.73 4.44 0.81
C LEU A 23 -8.20 2.99 1.00
N TRP A 24 -7.25 2.05 1.06
CA TRP A 24 -7.52 0.63 1.29
C TRP A 24 -7.80 0.30 2.76
N MET A 25 -7.44 1.17 3.70
CA MET A 25 -7.66 0.94 5.12
C MET A 25 -9.12 1.22 5.53
N PRO A 26 -9.63 0.53 6.57
CA PRO A 26 -10.88 0.92 7.20
C PRO A 26 -10.80 2.34 7.77
N ILE A 27 -11.86 3.14 7.60
CA ILE A 27 -11.99 4.42 8.28
C ILE A 27 -12.64 4.14 9.63
N ALA A 28 -11.96 4.50 10.73
CA ALA A 28 -12.49 4.33 12.07
C ALA A 28 -13.81 5.12 12.23
N SER A 29 -14.83 4.48 12.82
CA SER A 29 -16.06 5.19 13.19
C SER A 29 -15.79 5.98 14.46
N ASN A 30 -15.67 7.31 14.38
CA ASN A 30 -15.60 8.13 15.57
C ASN A 30 -17.03 8.28 16.13
N LYS A 31 -17.40 7.46 17.10
CA LYS A 31 -18.77 7.41 17.66
C LYS A 31 -19.09 8.59 18.59
N GLU A 32 -18.07 9.35 18.99
CA GLU A 32 -18.19 10.36 20.05
C GLU A 32 -18.49 11.78 19.54
N THR A 33 -18.28 12.04 18.25
CA THR A 33 -18.49 13.37 17.66
C THR A 33 -19.79 13.40 16.86
N ARG A 34 -20.76 14.23 17.30
CA ARG A 34 -22.05 14.43 16.60
C ARG A 34 -21.92 15.18 15.27
N THR A 35 -20.77 15.82 15.02
CA THR A 35 -20.48 16.62 13.82
C THR A 35 -19.34 15.98 13.02
N ILE A 36 -19.61 15.65 11.76
CA ILE A 36 -18.60 15.15 10.82
C ILE A 36 -17.92 16.35 10.17
N SER A 37 -16.58 16.41 10.22
CA SER A 37 -15.83 17.46 9.52
C SER A 37 -15.79 17.22 8.00
N ASP A 38 -15.62 18.28 7.21
CA ASP A 38 -15.46 18.16 5.75
C ASP A 38 -14.31 17.21 5.39
N LYS A 39 -13.20 17.24 6.14
CA LYS A 39 -12.07 16.33 5.92
C LYS A 39 -12.48 14.86 6.06
N GLU A 40 -13.35 14.55 7.02
CA GLU A 40 -13.87 13.20 7.25
C GLU A 40 -14.85 12.78 6.15
N ILE A 41 -15.66 13.70 5.62
CA ILE A 41 -16.51 13.47 4.45
C ILE A 41 -15.65 13.11 3.23
N HIS A 42 -14.62 13.91 2.93
CA HIS A 42 -13.73 13.67 1.79
C HIS A 42 -13.00 12.32 1.88
N LYS A 43 -12.55 11.92 3.08
CA LYS A 43 -11.96 10.59 3.29
C LYS A 43 -12.95 9.47 2.95
N ARG A 44 -14.20 9.59 3.40
CA ARG A 44 -15.26 8.60 3.14
C ARG A 44 -15.60 8.52 1.66
N LEU A 45 -15.74 9.65 1.00
CA LEU A 45 -15.98 9.72 -0.45
C LEU A 45 -14.81 9.13 -1.24
N GLY A 46 -13.57 9.46 -0.88
CA GLY A 46 -12.37 8.89 -1.50
C GLY A 46 -12.32 7.38 -1.35
N ARG A 47 -12.63 6.86 -0.16
CA ARG A 47 -12.70 5.41 0.08
C ARG A 47 -13.85 4.73 -0.67
N MET A 48 -15.00 5.38 -0.79
CA MET A 48 -16.11 4.89 -1.61
C MET A 48 -15.69 4.79 -3.07
N ALA A 49 -15.05 5.83 -3.61
CA ALA A 49 -14.52 5.83 -4.98
C ALA A 49 -13.43 4.77 -5.18
N TRP A 50 -12.55 4.55 -4.20
CA TRP A 50 -11.58 3.45 -4.23
C TRP A 50 -12.25 2.08 -4.33
N LYS A 51 -13.35 1.87 -3.61
CA LYS A 51 -14.14 0.64 -3.67
C LYS A 51 -14.88 0.39 -4.98
N THR A 52 -14.96 1.38 -5.88
CA THR A 52 -15.53 1.19 -7.22
C THR A 52 -14.51 0.71 -8.24
N VAL A 53 -13.23 0.58 -7.87
CA VAL A 53 -12.22 -0.06 -8.73
C VAL A 53 -12.57 -1.54 -8.85
N ASP A 54 -12.82 -2.00 -10.08
CA ASP A 54 -13.31 -3.35 -10.38
C ASP A 54 -12.21 -4.31 -10.84
N THR A 55 -11.09 -3.76 -11.30
CA THR A 55 -10.01 -4.51 -11.92
C THR A 55 -8.72 -4.25 -11.15
N VAL A 56 -8.07 -5.33 -10.73
CA VAL A 56 -6.76 -5.31 -10.08
C VAL A 56 -5.83 -6.21 -10.87
N ILE A 57 -4.65 -5.70 -11.20
CA ILE A 57 -3.59 -6.43 -11.90
C ILE A 57 -2.35 -6.39 -11.01
N ASP A 58 -1.93 -7.56 -10.55
CA ASP A 58 -0.74 -7.71 -9.74
C ASP A 58 0.47 -8.11 -10.62
N PHE A 59 1.58 -7.40 -10.46
CA PHE A 59 2.86 -7.75 -11.07
C PHE A 59 3.74 -8.49 -10.06
N TRP A 60 4.31 -9.61 -10.49
CA TRP A 60 5.05 -10.53 -9.63
C TRP A 60 6.54 -10.61 -9.98
N GLU A 61 6.89 -10.33 -11.24
CA GLU A 61 8.27 -10.41 -11.72
C GLU A 61 9.08 -9.19 -11.27
N GLN A 62 10.25 -9.44 -10.66
CA GLN A 62 11.12 -8.42 -10.10
C GLN A 62 12.27 -8.12 -11.07
N TYR A 63 12.24 -6.97 -11.74
CA TYR A 63 13.26 -6.60 -12.72
C TYR A 63 14.44 -5.80 -12.17
N ARG A 64 14.27 -5.09 -11.04
CA ARG A 64 15.29 -4.19 -10.47
C ARG A 64 16.49 -4.97 -9.91
N MET A 65 16.22 -6.13 -9.32
CA MET A 65 17.20 -6.98 -8.61
C MET A 65 17.35 -8.32 -9.33
N LYS A 66 17.07 -8.36 -10.64
CA LYS A 66 17.10 -9.61 -11.45
C LYS A 66 18.47 -10.30 -11.42
N ASP A 67 19.54 -9.52 -11.29
CA ASP A 67 20.92 -10.01 -11.28
C ASP A 67 21.36 -10.45 -9.86
N ASP A 68 20.46 -10.33 -8.88
CA ASP A 68 20.65 -10.72 -7.48
C ASP A 68 19.36 -11.33 -6.90
N PRO A 69 19.04 -12.59 -7.30
CA PRO A 69 17.79 -13.23 -6.91
C PRO A 69 17.69 -13.46 -5.40
N GLU A 70 18.81 -13.72 -4.71
CA GLU A 70 18.84 -13.89 -3.26
C GLU A 70 18.37 -12.62 -2.53
N TYR A 71 18.90 -11.46 -2.93
CA TYR A 71 18.47 -10.18 -2.37
C TYR A 71 17.03 -9.82 -2.77
N ALA A 72 16.63 -10.13 -4.01
CA ALA A 72 15.26 -9.90 -4.48
C ALA A 72 14.24 -10.65 -3.63
N GLU A 73 14.52 -11.91 -3.29
CA GLU A 73 13.67 -12.73 -2.42
C GLU A 73 13.61 -12.18 -0.99
N ALA A 74 14.74 -11.77 -0.42
CA ALA A 74 14.79 -11.16 0.91
C ALA A 74 13.97 -9.86 0.98
N VAL A 75 14.07 -8.99 -0.04
CA VAL A 75 13.26 -7.77 -0.13
C VAL A 75 11.77 -8.09 -0.31
N GLN A 76 11.42 -9.16 -1.03
CA GLN A 76 10.03 -9.60 -1.16
C GLN A 76 9.45 -10.06 0.18
N ARG A 77 10.24 -10.79 0.99
CA ARG A 77 9.86 -11.17 2.36
C ARG A 77 9.74 -9.95 3.26
N LEU A 78 10.63 -8.96 3.11
CA LEU A 78 10.54 -7.69 3.85
C LEU A 78 9.24 -6.95 3.54
N ARG A 79 8.87 -6.87 2.25
CA ARG A 79 7.63 -6.25 1.79
C ARG A 79 6.38 -6.84 2.45
N THR A 80 6.34 -8.16 2.65
CA THR A 80 5.20 -8.87 3.27
C THR A 80 5.35 -9.11 4.77
N ARG A 81 6.41 -8.58 5.40
CA ARG A 81 6.73 -8.75 6.82
C ARG A 81 6.93 -10.22 7.23
N THR A 82 7.55 -10.99 6.35
CA THR A 82 7.88 -12.41 6.54
C THR A 82 9.39 -12.66 6.50
N CYS A 83 10.18 -11.69 6.93
CA CYS A 83 11.64 -11.81 7.00
C CYS A 83 12.09 -12.91 7.97
N THR A 84 13.21 -13.55 7.62
CA THR A 84 13.94 -14.50 8.47
C THR A 84 15.15 -13.83 9.13
N LEU A 85 15.85 -14.56 10.01
CA LEU A 85 17.15 -14.11 10.54
C LEU A 85 18.20 -14.06 9.43
N ASP A 86 18.19 -15.02 8.50
CA ASP A 86 19.10 -15.02 7.36
C ASP A 86 18.92 -13.77 6.47
N ASP A 87 17.68 -13.28 6.31
CA ASP A 87 17.44 -12.02 5.59
C ASP A 87 18.09 -10.82 6.30
N VAL A 88 18.06 -10.80 7.64
CA VAL A 88 18.68 -9.75 8.44
C VAL A 88 20.20 -9.79 8.30
N ASP A 89 20.79 -10.98 8.37
CA ASP A 89 22.24 -11.17 8.18
C ASP A 89 22.66 -10.77 6.76
N LEU A 90 21.87 -11.15 5.75
CA LEU A 90 22.07 -10.73 4.36
C LEU A 90 22.04 -9.21 4.22
N PHE A 91 21.05 -8.52 4.80
CA PHE A 91 20.97 -7.07 4.75
C PHE A 91 22.16 -6.39 5.45
N ASN A 92 22.56 -6.88 6.62
CA ASN A 92 23.68 -6.33 7.38
C ASN A 92 25.04 -6.53 6.69
N SER A 93 25.18 -7.57 5.86
CA SER A 93 26.42 -7.82 5.11
C SER A 93 26.71 -6.79 4.01
N ARG A 94 25.74 -5.93 3.67
CA ARG A 94 25.79 -5.00 2.52
C ARG A 94 25.77 -3.52 2.94
N VAL A 95 26.03 -3.26 4.23
CA VAL A 95 26.15 -1.91 4.82
C VAL A 95 27.61 -1.53 4.97
#